data_AF-A0A1F9Q4S8-F1
#
_entry.id   AF-A0A1F9Q4S8-F1
#
_cell.length_a   1.000
_cell.length_b   1.000
_cell.length_c   1.000
_cell.angle_alpha   90.00
_cell.angle_beta   90.00
_cell.angle_gamma   90.00
#
_symmetry.space_group_name_H-M   'P 1'
#
loop_
_entity.id
_entity.type
_entity.pdbx_description
1 polymer ?
#
loop_
_entity_poly.entity_id
_entity_poly.type
_entity_poly.pdbx_seq_one_letter_code
_entity_poly.pdbx_strand_id
1 'polypeptide(L)' 'MSTISVRLPDSIHKMAKEVASEDHISLNQFIASAVAEKLSALTTETYLAGRAARGSVEKFHAALDKVPAVEPDEFDRI' A
#
# COMPACT_ATOMS: atom_id res chain seq x y z
N MET A 1 6.49 -6.34 -17.50
CA MET A 1 5.69 -5.10 -17.44
C MET A 1 5.23 -4.76 -18.86
N SER A 2 3.98 -4.35 -19.03
CA SER A 2 3.47 -3.85 -20.31
C SER A 2 3.79 -2.36 -20.45
N THR A 3 4.24 -1.94 -21.63
CA THR A 3 4.49 -0.53 -21.92
C THR A 3 3.17 0.20 -22.16
N ILE A 4 2.98 1.35 -21.49
CA ILE A 4 1.82 2.23 -21.70
C ILE A 4 2.36 3.57 -22.22
N SER A 5 1.76 4.08 -23.31
CA SER A 5 2.08 5.41 -23.85
C SER A 5 0.93 6.35 -23.54
N VAL A 6 1.22 7.45 -22.85
CA VAL A 6 0.23 8.46 -22.44
C VAL A 6 0.77 9.84 -22.78
N ARG A 7 -0.10 10.75 -23.23
CA ARG A 7 0.25 12.15 -23.46
C ARG A 7 -0.20 12.98 -22.26
N LEU A 8 0.71 13.78 -21.72
CA LEU A 8 0.46 14.70 -20.62
C LEU A 8 0.56 16.14 -21.12
N PRO A 9 -0.22 17.10 -20.57
CA PRO A 9 0.02 18.51 -20.79
C PRO A 9 1.44 18.90 -20.36
N ASP A 10 2.06 19.85 -21.08
CA ASP A 10 3.46 20.25 -20.84
C ASP A 10 3.71 20.70 -19.40
N SER A 11 2.75 21.43 -18.80
CA SER A 11 2.85 21.88 -17.40
C SER A 11 2.93 20.72 -16.41
N ILE A 12 2.12 19.69 -16.63
CA ILE A 12 2.08 18.48 -15.78
C ILE A 12 3.36 17.65 -15.98
N HIS A 13 3.77 17.48 -17.23
CA HIS A 13 5.00 16.75 -17.54
C HIS A 13 6.22 17.41 -16.90
N LYS A 14 6.32 18.74 -16.98
CA LYS A 14 7.41 19.51 -16.35
C LYS A 14 7.42 19.33 -14.83
N MET A 15 6.27 19.52 -14.18
CA MET A 15 6.17 19.41 -12.72
C MET A 15 6.44 17.99 -12.23
N ALA A 16 5.93 16.96 -12.92
CA ALA A 16 6.22 15.57 -12.58
C ALA A 16 7.72 15.24 -12.71
N LYS A 17 8.42 15.85 -13.67
CA LYS A 17 9.86 15.69 -13.85
C LYS A 17 10.66 16.37 -12.73
N GLU A 18 10.23 17.54 -12.27
CA GLU A 18 10.85 18.26 -11.16
C GLU A 18 10.73 17.44 -9.87
N VAL A 19 9.53 16.99 -9.51
CA VAL A 19 9.28 16.15 -8.33
C VAL A 19 10.07 14.83 -8.37
N ALA A 20 10.05 14.13 -9.52
CA ALA A 20 10.83 12.90 -9.66
C ALA A 20 12.35 13.13 -9.46
N SER A 21 12.85 14.29 -9.88
CA SER A 21 14.25 14.66 -9.70
C SER A 21 14.61 14.94 -8.23
N GLU A 22 13.72 15.60 -7.48
CA GLU A 22 13.86 15.83 -6.04
C GLU A 22 13.91 14.51 -5.27
N ASP A 23 13.08 13.54 -5.65
CA ASP A 23 13.03 12.19 -5.06
C ASP A 23 14.12 11.24 -5.59
N HIS A 24 14.98 11.70 -6.51
CA HIS A 24 16.04 10.90 -7.14
C HIS A 24 15.55 9.62 -7.83
N ILE A 25 14.37 9.69 -8.45
CA ILE A 25 13.76 8.59 -9.22
C ILE A 25 13.51 8.99 -10.67
N SER A 26 13.31 8.00 -11.54
CA SER A 26 12.91 8.28 -12.92
C SER A 26 11.46 8.77 -13.00
N LEU A 27 11.14 9.59 -14.01
CA LEU A 27 9.77 10.03 -14.27
C LEU A 27 8.79 8.85 -14.41
N ASN A 28 9.23 7.75 -15.03
CA ASN A 28 8.39 6.55 -15.18
C ASN A 28 8.09 5.88 -13.83
N GLN A 29 9.06 5.84 -12.91
CA GLN A 29 8.84 5.34 -11.56
C GLN A 29 7.87 6.24 -10.80
N PHE A 30 8.06 7.56 -10.89
CA PHE A 30 7.14 8.53 -10.27
C PHE A 30 5.70 8.35 -10.77
N ILE A 31 5.50 8.28 -12.10
CA ILE A 31 4.17 8.06 -12.69
C ILE A 31 3.58 6.71 -12.24
N ALA A 32 4.38 5.64 -12.24
CA ALA A 32 3.91 4.34 -11.79
C ALA A 32 3.46 4.35 -10.31
N SER A 33 4.23 5.01 -9.43
CA SER A 33 3.89 5.18 -8.02
C SER A 33 2.62 6.01 -7.84
N ALA A 34 2.48 7.14 -8.55
CA ALA A 34 1.29 7.98 -8.47
C ALA A 34 0.03 7.24 -8.94
N VAL A 35 0.13 6.40 -9.98
CA VAL A 35 -0.97 5.53 -10.43
C VAL A 35 -1.30 4.48 -9.35
N ALA A 36 -0.29 3.84 -8.77
CA ALA A 36 -0.49 2.85 -7.70
C ALA A 36 -1.16 3.48 -6.46
N GLU A 37 -0.76 4.70 -6.09
CA GLU A 37 -1.36 5.46 -5.00
C GLU A 37 -2.82 5.79 -5.30
N LYS A 38 -3.12 6.32 -6.50
CA LYS A 38 -4.50 6.64 -6.90
C LYS A 38 -5.39 5.39 -6.91
N LEU A 39 -4.88 4.28 -7.43
CA LEU A 39 -5.60 3.00 -7.42
C LEU A 39 -5.84 2.51 -6.00
N SER A 40 -4.83 2.60 -5.13
CA SER A 40 -4.98 2.23 -3.71
C SER A 40 -6.07 3.08 -3.07
N ALA A 41 -6.03 4.39 -3.20
CA ALA A 41 -7.05 5.29 -2.66
C ALA A 41 -8.47 4.97 -3.15
N LEU A 42 -8.62 4.64 -4.45
CA LEU A 42 -9.92 4.32 -5.04
C LEU A 42 -10.44 2.93 -4.68
N THR A 43 -9.56 1.96 -4.41
CA THR A 43 -9.95 0.55 -4.27
C THR A 43 -9.84 0.02 -2.85
N THR A 44 -9.27 0.77 -1.92
CA THR A 44 -8.98 0.32 -0.54
C THR A 44 -10.23 -0.22 0.15
N GLU A 45 -11.35 0.49 0.11
CA GLU A 45 -12.58 0.03 0.78
C GLU A 45 -13.05 -1.32 0.25
N THR A 46 -13.15 -1.47 -1.08
CA THR A 46 -13.58 -2.72 -1.72
C THR A 46 -12.61 -3.85 -1.40
N TYR A 47 -11.30 -3.57 -1.43
CA TYR A 47 -10.27 -4.55 -1.08
C TYR A 47 -10.41 -5.02 0.38
N LEU A 48 -10.56 -4.10 1.33
CA LEU A 48 -10.74 -4.40 2.75
C LEU A 48 -12.05 -5.15 3.01
N ALA A 49 -13.16 -4.72 2.40
CA ALA A 49 -14.45 -5.39 2.52
C ALA A 49 -14.39 -6.84 1.99
N GLY A 50 -13.79 -7.04 0.81
CA GLY A 50 -13.59 -8.37 0.24
C GLY A 50 -12.67 -9.25 1.10
N ARG A 51 -11.64 -8.65 1.73
CA ARG A 51 -10.76 -9.36 2.68
C ARG A 51 -11.49 -9.72 3.98
N ALA A 52 -12.29 -8.80 4.52
CA ALA A 52 -13.08 -9.01 5.73
C ALA A 52 -14.10 -10.14 5.53
N ALA A 53 -14.75 -10.22 4.37
CA ALA A 53 -15.67 -11.30 4.03
C ALA A 53 -15.02 -12.70 4.02
N ARG A 54 -13.70 -12.79 3.85
CA ARG A 54 -12.93 -14.05 3.95
C ARG A 54 -12.42 -14.33 5.37
N GLY A 55 -12.56 -13.38 6.28
CA GLY A 55 -12.17 -13.52 7.68
C GLY A 55 -13.15 -14.39 8.47
N SER A 56 -12.66 -14.99 9.56
CA SER A 56 -13.49 -15.68 10.55
C SER A 56 -12.98 -15.30 11.93
N VAL A 57 -13.89 -14.74 12.73
CA VAL A 57 -13.61 -14.34 14.11
C VAL A 57 -13.27 -15.57 14.95
N GLU A 58 -13.92 -16.70 14.67
CA GLU A 58 -13.69 -17.98 15.33
C GLU A 58 -12.27 -18.50 15.06
N LYS A 59 -11.83 -18.49 13.79
CA LYS A 59 -10.46 -18.87 13.43
C LYS A 59 -9.43 -17.92 14.02
N PHE A 60 -9.76 -16.64 14.14
CA PHE A 60 -8.91 -15.64 14.78
C PHE A 60 -8.72 -15.95 16.27
N HIS A 61 -9.81 -16.16 17.03
CA HIS A 61 -9.71 -16.55 18.43
C HIS A 61 -8.99 -17.89 18.63
N ALA A 62 -9.30 -18.90 17.81
CA ALA A 62 -8.62 -20.19 17.88
C ALA A 62 -7.11 -20.10 17.58
N ALA A 63 -6.66 -19.07 16.84
CA ALA A 63 -5.24 -18.79 16.66
C ALA A 63 -4.64 -18.10 17.88
N LEU A 64 -5.35 -17.15 18.49
CA LEU A 64 -4.94 -16.47 19.72
C LEU A 64 -4.83 -17.42 20.91
N ASP A 65 -5.73 -18.39 21.03
CA ASP A 65 -5.72 -19.39 22.12
C ASP A 65 -4.48 -20.29 22.09
N LYS A 66 -3.71 -20.30 20.99
CA LYS A 66 -2.43 -21.02 20.91
C LYS A 66 -1.28 -20.25 21.55
N VAL A 67 -1.46 -18.95 21.82
CA VAL A 67 -0.46 -18.12 22.49
C VAL A 67 -0.48 -18.47 23.98
N PRO A 68 0.65 -18.90 24.56
CA PRO A 68 0.70 -19.17 25.99
C PRO A 68 0.37 -17.93 26.82
N ALA A 69 -0.48 -18.10 27.84
CA ALA A 69 -0.79 -17.06 28.81
C ALA A 69 0.36 -16.89 29.82
N VAL A 70 1.49 -16.36 29.36
CA VAL A 70 2.69 -16.10 30.16
C VAL A 70 2.99 -14.61 30.17
N GLU A 71 3.72 -14.16 31.19
CA GLU A 71 4.21 -12.79 31.25
C GLU A 71 5.08 -12.48 30.02
N PRO A 72 4.94 -11.28 29.41
CA PRO A 72 5.83 -10.85 28.35
C PRO A 72 7.28 -10.84 28.81
N ASP A 73 8.19 -11.11 27.87
CA ASP A 73 9.62 -10.97 28.09
C ASP A 73 9.97 -9.53 28.47
N GLU A 74 11.09 -9.34 29.17
CA GLU A 74 11.46 -8.05 29.76
C GLU A 74 11.56 -6.92 28.71
N PHE A 75 11.99 -7.24 27.48
CA PHE A 75 12.10 -6.29 26.37
C PHE A 75 10.76 -5.97 25.69
N ASP A 76 9.71 -6.77 25.93
CA ASP A 76 8.35 -6.60 25.39
C ASP A 76 7.41 -5.87 26.37
N ARG A 77 7.88 -5.55 27.58
CA ARG A 77 7.11 -4.78 28.58
C ARG A 77 7.17 -3.29 28.24
N ILE A 78 6.01 -2.63 28.27
CA ILE A 78 5.84 -1.18 28.03
C ILE A 78 6.16 -0.39 29.30
#